data_AF-A0A835PR27-F1
#
_entry.id   AF-A0A835PR27-F1
#
_cell.length_a   1.000
_cell.length_b   1.000
_cell.length_c   1.000
_cell.angle_alpha   90.00
_cell.angle_beta   90.00
_cell.angle_gamma   90.00
#
_symmetry.space_group_name_H-M   'P 1'
#
loop_
_entity.id
_entity.type
_entity.pdbx_description
1 polymer ?
#
loop_
_entity_poly.entity_id
_entity_poly.type
_entity_poly.pdbx_seq_one_letter_code
_entity_poly.pdbx_strand_id
1 'polypeptide(L)'
;MDQNGAKLPSITVLLPREKTMFESPKGERTVYIATRVGQAVGSLLRRLRLSYQDDESHGKIRIDSLTLRRWFKPKLPSTSVSGNSGEMILNSAQLAKGIAEQQRNIRISNLSL
;
A
#
# COMPACT_ATOMS: atom_id res chain seq x y z
N MET A 1 22.75 -13.94 -27.04
CA MET A 1 22.97 -15.16 -26.22
C MET A 1 23.48 -14.61 -24.92
N ASP A 2 22.59 -14.33 -23.96
CA ASP A 2 22.96 -13.62 -22.75
C ASP A 2 22.55 -14.53 -21.58
N GLN A 3 23.32 -15.60 -21.45
CA GLN A 3 23.26 -16.55 -20.34
C GLN A 3 24.13 -15.98 -19.22
N ASN A 4 23.52 -15.68 -18.06
CA ASN A 4 24.11 -15.60 -16.70
C ASN A 4 23.37 -14.61 -15.77
N GLY A 5 22.04 -14.46 -15.91
CA GLY A 5 21.22 -13.85 -14.86
C GLY A 5 20.51 -14.93 -14.05
N ALA A 6 20.88 -15.11 -12.77
CA ALA A 6 20.19 -16.04 -11.88
C ALA A 6 18.67 -15.75 -11.87
N LYS A 7 17.85 -16.77 -12.13
CA LYS A 7 16.39 -16.63 -12.14
C LYS A 7 15.92 -16.38 -10.70
N LEU A 8 15.34 -15.20 -10.45
CA LEU A 8 14.76 -14.94 -9.13
C LEU A 8 13.62 -15.93 -8.83
N PRO A 9 13.66 -16.64 -7.70
CA PRO A 9 12.56 -17.50 -7.28
C PRO A 9 11.42 -16.69 -6.67
N SER A 10 10.21 -17.25 -6.69
CA SER A 10 9.10 -16.73 -5.91
C SER A 10 9.31 -17.10 -4.43
N ILE A 11 9.07 -16.15 -3.53
CA ILE A 11 9.33 -16.29 -2.09
C ILE A 11 8.00 -16.53 -1.37
N THR A 12 7.97 -17.45 -0.43
CA THR A 12 6.82 -17.64 0.47
C THR A 12 7.28 -17.45 1.91
N VAL A 13 6.65 -16.51 2.61
CA VAL A 13 6.88 -16.26 4.03
C VAL A 13 5.77 -16.94 4.81
N LEU A 14 6.16 -17.80 5.75
CA LEU A 14 5.24 -18.44 6.69
C LEU A 14 5.21 -17.62 7.96
N LEU A 15 4.01 -17.24 8.39
CA LEU A 15 3.77 -16.43 9.56
C LEU A 15 3.10 -17.29 10.66
N PRO A 16 3.46 -17.06 11.93
CA PRO A 16 2.78 -17.72 13.04
C PRO A 16 1.31 -17.30 13.09
N ARG A 17 0.43 -18.30 13.20
CA ARG A 17 -1.02 -18.11 13.34
C ARG A 17 -1.45 -18.43 14.77
N GLU A 18 -2.31 -17.61 15.34
CA GLU A 18 -3.02 -17.95 16.57
C GLU A 18 -4.44 -18.40 16.19
N LYS A 19 -4.84 -19.54 16.77
CA LYS A 19 -6.23 -20.00 16.65
C LYS A 19 -7.00 -19.31 17.76
N THR A 20 -8.01 -18.54 17.40
CA THR A 20 -8.89 -17.93 18.39
C THR A 20 -10.27 -18.52 18.21
N MET A 21 -10.73 -19.23 19.24
CA MET A 21 -12.11 -19.68 19.32
C MET A 21 -12.92 -18.52 19.89
N PHE A 22 -14.01 -18.15 19.22
CA PHE A 22 -14.97 -17.20 19.74
C PHE A 22 -16.35 -17.82 19.74
N GLU A 23 -17.02 -17.76 20.89
CA GLU A 23 -18.42 -18.16 21.01
C GLU A 23 -19.30 -17.11 20.35
N SER A 24 -19.82 -17.43 19.17
CA SER A 24 -20.85 -16.62 18.55
C SER A 24 -22.23 -17.08 19.04
N PRO A 25 -23.26 -16.20 19.05
CA PRO A 25 -24.64 -16.59 19.40
C PRO A 25 -25.23 -17.70 18.51
N LYS A 26 -24.54 -18.05 17.41
CA LYS A 26 -24.93 -19.06 16.42
C LYS A 26 -24.11 -20.36 16.51
N GLY A 27 -23.30 -20.53 17.56
CA GLY A 27 -22.41 -21.68 17.81
C GLY A 27 -20.93 -21.31 17.83
N GLU A 28 -20.09 -22.29 18.19
CA GLU A 28 -18.63 -22.18 18.17
C GLU A 28 -18.14 -21.92 16.74
N ARG A 29 -17.38 -20.83 16.55
CA ARG A 29 -16.70 -20.54 15.28
C ARG A 29 -15.21 -20.43 15.54
N THR A 30 -14.43 -21.24 14.83
CA THR A 30 -12.97 -21.13 14.85
C THR A 30 -12.55 -20.11 13.78
N VAL A 31 -11.88 -19.04 14.19
CA VAL A 31 -11.29 -18.06 13.27
C VAL A 31 -9.77 -18.08 13.44
N TYR A 32 -9.07 -18.10 12.31
CA TYR A 32 -7.62 -17.93 12.30
C TYR A 32 -7.33 -16.43 12.31
N ILE A 33 -6.77 -15.93 13.41
CA ILE A 33 -6.38 -14.52 13.51
C ILE A 33 -4.93 -14.42 13.08
N ALA A 34 -4.68 -13.61 12.04
CA ALA A 34 -3.34 -13.19 11.70
C ALA A 34 -2.75 -12.44 12.89
N THR A 35 -1.67 -12.97 13.47
CA THR A 35 -0.99 -12.34 14.61
C THR A 35 -0.50 -10.94 14.22
N ARG A 36 -0.22 -10.07 15.21
CA ARG A 36 0.33 -8.71 14.98
C ARG A 36 1.53 -8.71 14.02
N VAL A 37 2.28 -9.82 13.99
CA VAL A 37 3.41 -10.06 13.08
C VAL A 37 2.97 -10.08 11.62
N GLY A 38 1.86 -10.73 11.27
CA GLY A 38 1.36 -10.78 9.90
C GLY A 38 0.97 -9.39 9.37
N GLN A 39 0.26 -8.62 10.20
CA GLN A 39 -0.06 -7.22 9.88
C GLN A 39 1.19 -6.36 9.75
N ALA A 40 2.18 -6.55 10.63
CA ALA A 40 3.45 -5.82 10.57
C ALA A 40 4.20 -6.13 9.26
N VAL A 41 4.28 -7.40 8.87
CA VAL A 41 4.92 -7.82 7.61
C VAL A 41 4.16 -7.28 6.39
N GLY A 42 2.83 -7.38 6.37
CA GLY A 42 2.00 -6.79 5.31
C GLY A 42 2.19 -5.27 5.20
N SER A 43 2.24 -4.57 6.33
CA SER A 43 2.49 -3.12 6.37
C SER A 43 3.87 -2.75 5.84
N LEU A 44 4.89 -3.57 6.13
CA LEU A 44 6.26 -3.38 5.64
C LEU A 44 6.31 -3.55 4.11
N LEU A 45 5.73 -4.62 3.58
CA LEU A 45 5.69 -4.87 2.14
C LEU A 45 4.95 -3.75 1.40
N ARG A 46 3.85 -3.23 1.97
CA ARG A 46 3.13 -2.07 1.43
C ARG A 46 3.99 -0.80 1.40
N ARG A 47 4.76 -0.53 2.47
CA ARG A 47 5.70 0.60 2.51
C ARG A 47 6.82 0.47 1.48
N LEU A 48 7.31 -0.75 1.28
CA LEU A 48 8.33 -1.06 0.26
C LEU A 48 7.75 -1.07 -1.18
N ARG A 49 6.44 -0.87 -1.36
CA ARG A 49 5.74 -1.00 -2.65
C ARG A 49 5.95 -2.38 -3.30
N LEU A 50 6.09 -3.42 -2.48
CA LEU A 50 6.17 -4.81 -2.91
C LEU A 50 4.78 -5.42 -2.91
N SER A 51 4.27 -5.76 -4.09
CA SER A 51 3.02 -6.50 -4.24
C SER A 51 3.21 -7.95 -3.77
N TYR A 52 2.30 -8.43 -2.94
CA TYR A 52 2.27 -9.82 -2.50
C TYR A 52 0.87 -10.39 -2.73
N GLN A 53 0.80 -11.70 -2.97
CA GLN A 53 -0.45 -12.42 -2.97
C GLN A 53 -0.80 -12.73 -1.52
N ASP A 54 -1.94 -12.20 -1.12
CA ASP A 54 -2.37 -12.20 0.27
C ASP A 54 -3.15 -13.46 0.60
N ASP A 55 -2.63 -14.21 1.57
CA ASP A 55 -3.35 -15.23 2.31
C ASP A 55 -3.07 -15.04 3.82
N GLU A 56 -3.17 -13.77 4.27
CA GLU A 56 -2.96 -13.31 5.65
C GLU A 56 -3.73 -14.16 6.66
N SER A 57 -4.97 -14.55 6.33
CA SER A 57 -5.83 -15.43 7.13
C SER A 57 -5.24 -16.82 7.36
N HIS A 58 -4.44 -17.35 6.42
CA HIS A 58 -3.78 -18.64 6.53
C HIS A 58 -2.30 -18.52 6.92
N GLY A 59 -1.82 -17.31 7.24
CA GLY A 59 -0.45 -17.04 7.65
C GLY A 59 0.57 -17.24 6.54
N LYS A 60 0.17 -17.06 5.27
CA LYS A 60 1.06 -17.23 4.12
C LYS A 60 1.10 -15.95 3.31
N ILE A 61 2.30 -15.44 3.08
CA ILE A 61 2.55 -14.33 2.17
C ILE A 61 3.39 -14.83 1.02
N ARG A 62 2.90 -14.69 -0.21
CA ARG A 62 3.64 -15.09 -1.41
C ARG A 62 4.06 -13.86 -2.20
N ILE A 63 5.33 -13.79 -2.55
CA ILE A 63 5.91 -12.74 -3.38
C ILE A 63 6.35 -13.37 -4.68
N ASP A 64 5.79 -12.93 -5.80
CA ASP A 64 6.13 -13.48 -7.10
C ASP A 64 7.50 -13.00 -7.61
N SER A 65 8.17 -13.86 -8.36
CA SER A 65 9.44 -13.62 -9.03
C SER A 65 9.41 -12.40 -9.95
N LEU A 66 8.29 -12.14 -10.65
CA LEU A 66 8.13 -10.96 -11.51
C LEU A 66 8.08 -9.68 -10.68
N THR A 67 7.37 -9.70 -9.55
CA THR A 67 7.32 -8.56 -8.63
C THR A 67 8.70 -8.26 -8.07
N LEU A 68 9.43 -9.29 -7.61
CA LEU A 68 10.79 -9.12 -7.13
C LEU A 68 11.70 -8.54 -8.20
N ARG A 69 11.65 -9.04 -9.44
CA ARG A 69 12.43 -8.51 -10.57
C ARG A 69 12.15 -7.04 -10.83
N ARG A 70 10.88 -6.61 -10.76
CA ARG A 70 10.51 -5.19 -10.91
C ARG A 70 10.99 -4.34 -9.74
N TRP A 71 10.98 -4.90 -8.53
CA TRP A 71 11.44 -4.19 -7.34
C TRP A 71 12.97 -4.03 -7.30
N PHE A 72 13.73 -5.06 -7.70
CA PHE A 72 15.20 -5.00 -7.84
C PHE A 72 15.67 -4.12 -9.02
N LYS A 73 14.78 -3.80 -9.95
CA LYS A 73 15.01 -2.83 -11.02
C LYS A 73 14.21 -1.56 -10.73
N PRO A 74 14.63 -0.74 -9.76
CA PRO A 74 13.97 0.53 -9.52
C PRO A 74 13.93 1.31 -10.83
N LYS A 75 12.79 1.95 -11.11
CA LYS A 75 12.71 2.89 -12.22
C LYS A 75 13.70 4.01 -11.89
N LEU A 76 14.91 3.93 -12.47
CA LEU A 76 15.79 5.08 -12.57
C LEU A 76 14.91 6.17 -13.17
N PRO A 77 14.78 7.34 -12.52
CA PRO A 77 14.03 8.43 -13.13
C PRO A 77 14.69 8.66 -14.48
N SER A 78 14.00 8.28 -15.55
CA SER A 78 14.44 8.66 -16.88
C SER A 78 14.51 10.18 -16.83
N THR A 79 15.66 10.73 -17.21
CA THR A 79 15.90 12.18 -17.31
C THR A 79 15.08 12.78 -18.47
N SER A 80 13.81 12.47 -18.51
CA SER A 80 12.81 13.04 -19.38
C SER A 80 11.78 13.71 -18.48
N VAL A 81 12.20 14.85 -17.91
CA VAL A 81 11.28 15.91 -17.49
C VAL A 81 10.63 16.43 -18.78
N SER A 82 9.66 15.68 -19.28
CA SER A 82 8.79 16.06 -20.39
C SER A 82 7.38 15.59 -20.06
N GLY A 83 6.89 16.04 -18.92
CA GLY A 83 5.49 16.01 -18.54
C GLY A 83 5.18 17.36 -17.93
N ASN A 84 4.40 18.16 -18.65
CA ASN A 84 3.94 19.51 -18.31
C ASN A 84 4.01 19.86 -16.81
N SER A 85 5.11 20.51 -16.40
CA SER A 85 5.18 21.21 -15.11
C SER A 85 4.02 22.20 -14.94
N GLY A 86 3.50 22.73 -16.06
CA GLY A 86 2.35 23.63 -16.10
C GLY A 86 1.03 23.04 -15.58
N GLU A 87 0.73 21.76 -15.80
CA GLU A 87 -0.55 21.15 -15.35
C GLU A 87 -0.56 20.90 -13.83
N MET A 88 0.56 20.43 -13.26
CA MET A 88 0.68 20.27 -11.81
C MET A 88 0.62 21.62 -11.08
N ILE A 89 1.24 22.66 -11.64
CA ILE A 89 1.15 24.03 -11.10
C ILE A 89 -0.30 24.53 -11.18
N LEU A 90 -1.00 24.30 -12.30
CA LEU A 90 -2.42 24.67 -12.47
C LEU A 90 -3.31 24.02 -11.40
N ASN A 91 -3.13 22.72 -11.16
CA ASN A 91 -3.92 21.97 -10.18
C ASN A 91 -3.66 22.45 -8.74
N SER A 92 -2.41 22.79 -8.42
CA SER A 92 -2.06 23.31 -7.09
C SER A 92 -2.63 24.72 -6.84
N ALA A 93 -2.61 25.59 -7.86
CA ALA A 93 -3.18 26.93 -7.78
C ALA A 93 -4.70 26.91 -7.63
N GLN A 94 -5.39 26.01 -8.35
CA GLN A 94 -6.84 25.82 -8.24
C GLN A 94 -7.24 25.30 -6.86
N LEU A 95 -6.49 24.34 -6.30
CA LEU A 95 -6.73 23.82 -4.95
C LEU A 95 -6.49 24.90 -3.89
N ALA A 96 -5.40 25.66 -3.98
CA ALA A 96 -5.10 26.75 -3.06
C ALA A 96 -6.20 27.82 -3.05
N LYS A 97 -6.75 28.16 -4.23
CA LYS A 97 -7.89 29.07 -4.36
C LYS A 97 -9.14 28.51 -3.65
N GLY A 98 -9.48 27.24 -3.88
CA GLY A 98 -10.63 26.60 -3.25
C GLY A 98 -10.52 26.56 -1.71
N ILE A 99 -9.32 26.29 -1.19
CA ILE A 99 -9.05 26.31 0.25
C ILE A 99 -9.21 27.73 0.81
N ALA A 100 -8.69 28.76 0.12
CA ALA A 100 -8.81 30.15 0.55
C ALA A 100 -10.28 30.62 0.58
N GLU A 101 -11.08 30.23 -0.43
CA GLU A 101 -12.52 30.51 -0.46
C GLU A 101 -13.26 29.81 0.68
N GLN A 102 -12.96 28.54 0.96
CA GLN A 102 -13.52 27.81 2.09
C GLN A 102 -13.18 28.47 3.43
N GLN A 103 -11.92 28.82 3.65
CA GLN A 103 -11.48 29.52 4.87
C GLN A 103 -12.17 30.87 5.03
N ARG A 104 -12.35 31.63 3.94
CA ARG A 104 -13.08 32.90 3.95
C ARG A 104 -14.55 32.70 4.32
N ASN A 105 -15.22 31.70 3.75
CA ASN A 105 -16.61 31.39 4.09
C ASN A 105 -16.77 31.00 5.55
N ILE A 106 -15.83 30.20 6.11
CA ILE A 106 -15.82 29.86 7.54
C ILE A 106 -15.63 31.11 8.42
N ARG A 107 -14.76 32.05 8.02
CA ARG A 107 -14.60 33.32 8.77
C ARG A 107 -15.87 34.16 8.74
N ILE A 108 -16.50 34.30 7.58
CA ILE A 108 -17.70 35.13 7.40
C ILE A 108 -18.94 34.49 8.04
N SER A 109 -19.10 33.16 7.98
CA SER A 109 -20.23 32.46 8.61
C SER A 109 -20.23 32.57 10.14
N ASN A 110 -19.07 32.83 10.75
CA ASN A 110 -18.94 33.11 12.19
C ASN A 110 -19.19 34.59 12.55
N LEU A 111 -19.46 35.46 11.57
CA LEU A 111 -19.75 36.88 11.75
C LEU A 111 -21.22 37.26 11.48
N SER A 112 -22.04 36.32 11.02
CA SER A 112 -23.50 36.49 10.92
C SER A 112 -24.16 36.13 12.25
N LEU A 113 -24.33 37.14 13.11
CA LEU A 113 -25.14 37.18 14.32
C LEU A 113 -26.19 38.29 14.18
#